data_AF-A0A1Q8JNT5-F1
#
_entry.id   AF-A0A1Q8JNT5-F1
#
_cell.length_a   1.000
_cell.length_b   1.000
_cell.length_c   1.000
_cell.angle_alpha   90.00
_cell.angle_beta   90.00
_cell.angle_gamma   90.00
#
_symmetry.space_group_name_H-M   'P 1'
#
loop_
_entity.id
_entity.type
_entity.pdbx_description
1 polymer ?
#
loop_
_entity_poly.entity_id
_entity_poly.type
_entity_poly.pdbx_seq_one_letter_code
_entity_poly.pdbx_strand_id
1 'polypeptide(L)'
;MAGDHDVPVPRTGFSIARRGYDQAQVDSHLRRLDAEVRMLAADRDASVSQNTRLSRELDDARTRTEAMQQQVNRLAGPPQSVQGMSERLRSMLRLAEDEVTEMHAKADREIADQRQQADDHAHRVLTDARSRAEQITADAEAHRAELDRKAEQRDRELDDRQARIERELAELKERTEAELAELTSTTERSLAEQRQNTERELGEQERTVTERISRADTEAHEVREQVEHDFRIAMDQRRAEALTSLFAERDALSDEIRRRRAETDEEIRQALEQSHAEGERIRSDARRDAEETTGRARRRVEELTELRSRVTEQLHSARTLIETQAGDLEAGPSLADVPEQPEATAAETGQEPTAPRPSPSPRAGANGHTKHAARSR
;
A
#
# COMPACT_ATOMS: atom_id res chain seq x y z
N MET A 1 -34.92 175.38 -72.51
CA MET A 1 -36.09 175.86 -73.29
C MET A 1 -37.33 175.14 -72.78
N ALA A 2 -38.47 175.82 -72.72
CA ALA A 2 -39.76 175.15 -72.53
C ALA A 2 -40.16 174.45 -73.84
N GLY A 3 -40.98 173.39 -73.71
CA GLY A 3 -41.42 172.55 -74.81
C GLY A 3 -42.67 171.78 -74.39
N ASP A 4 -43.66 172.51 -73.89
CA ASP A 4 -44.94 171.95 -73.46
C ASP A 4 -45.77 171.58 -74.71
N HIS A 5 -45.85 170.28 -74.97
CA HIS A 5 -46.68 169.70 -76.01
C HIS A 5 -47.55 168.63 -75.38
N ASP A 6 -48.71 169.08 -74.90
CA ASP A 6 -49.88 168.30 -74.52
C ASP A 6 -50.38 167.44 -75.69
N VAL A 7 -49.65 166.34 -75.93
CA VAL A 7 -50.18 165.21 -76.68
C VAL A 7 -51.10 164.46 -75.73
N PRO A 8 -52.41 164.33 -76.03
CA PRO A 8 -53.32 163.56 -75.19
C PRO A 8 -52.96 162.08 -75.31
N VAL A 9 -52.02 161.63 -74.48
CA VAL A 9 -51.61 160.22 -74.38
C VAL A 9 -52.88 159.41 -74.08
N PRO A 10 -53.30 158.51 -74.97
CA PRO A 10 -54.56 157.80 -74.79
C PRO A 10 -54.50 156.97 -73.52
N ARG A 11 -55.61 156.92 -72.78
CA ARG A 11 -55.72 156.20 -71.50
C ARG A 11 -55.62 154.69 -71.71
N THR A 12 -54.40 154.21 -71.88
CA THR A 12 -53.98 152.80 -72.02
C THR A 12 -54.85 151.99 -73.00
N GLY A 13 -55.17 152.56 -74.17
CA GLY A 13 -56.04 151.92 -75.15
C GLY A 13 -55.84 152.43 -76.59
N PHE A 14 -56.13 151.56 -77.56
CA PHE A 14 -56.05 151.83 -78.99
C PHE A 14 -57.39 152.36 -79.52
N SER A 15 -57.36 153.13 -80.61
CA SER A 15 -58.58 153.63 -81.27
C SER A 15 -59.28 152.52 -82.07
N ILE A 16 -60.59 152.37 -81.86
CA ILE A 16 -61.40 151.32 -82.50
C ILE A 16 -61.89 151.78 -83.88
N ALA A 17 -61.70 150.95 -84.90
CA ALA A 17 -62.16 151.18 -86.27
C ALA A 17 -63.06 150.03 -86.77
N ARG A 18 -63.98 150.34 -87.71
CA ARG A 18 -65.06 149.42 -88.18
C ARG A 18 -64.59 148.11 -88.86
N ARG A 19 -63.28 147.90 -88.99
CA ARG A 19 -62.65 146.66 -89.49
C ARG A 19 -61.19 146.58 -88.98
N GLY A 20 -61.02 146.67 -87.66
CA GLY A 20 -59.71 146.55 -86.99
C GLY A 20 -59.29 145.12 -86.68
N TYR A 21 -58.17 144.98 -85.96
CA TYR A 21 -57.75 143.71 -85.35
C TYR A 21 -58.69 143.30 -84.20
N ASP A 22 -58.72 142.00 -83.89
CA ASP A 22 -59.42 141.46 -82.73
C ASP A 22 -58.77 141.99 -81.43
N GLN A 23 -59.54 142.76 -80.65
CA GLN A 23 -59.08 143.35 -79.39
C GLN A 23 -58.58 142.28 -78.41
N ALA A 24 -59.22 141.11 -78.33
CA ALA A 24 -58.82 140.06 -77.39
C ALA A 24 -57.44 139.48 -77.76
N GLN A 25 -57.14 139.39 -79.06
CA GLN A 25 -55.83 138.97 -79.56
C GLN A 25 -54.76 140.05 -79.34
N VAL A 26 -55.10 141.34 -79.57
CA VAL A 26 -54.20 142.47 -79.30
C VAL A 26 -53.86 142.56 -77.81
N ASP A 27 -54.85 142.51 -76.92
CA ASP A 27 -54.63 142.53 -75.46
C ASP A 27 -53.86 141.29 -74.99
N SER A 28 -54.04 140.12 -75.62
CA SER A 28 -53.25 138.92 -75.35
C SER A 28 -51.78 139.11 -75.77
N HIS A 29 -51.53 139.64 -76.98
CA HIS A 29 -50.18 139.90 -77.49
C HIS A 29 -49.45 140.98 -76.68
N LEU A 30 -50.14 142.04 -76.27
CA LEU A 30 -49.58 143.11 -75.43
C LEU A 30 -49.24 142.62 -74.02
N ARG A 31 -50.07 141.77 -73.40
CA ARG A 31 -49.72 141.10 -72.14
C ARG A 31 -48.50 140.19 -72.29
N ARG A 32 -48.32 139.55 -73.46
CA ARG A 32 -47.11 138.77 -73.76
C ARG A 32 -45.88 139.67 -73.90
N LEU A 33 -45.98 140.79 -74.63
CA LEU A 33 -44.90 141.77 -74.79
C LEU A 33 -44.51 142.44 -73.46
N ASP A 34 -45.47 142.81 -72.60
CA ASP A 34 -45.20 143.34 -71.26
C ASP A 34 -44.52 142.31 -70.36
N ALA A 35 -44.88 141.02 -70.47
CA ALA A 35 -44.17 139.93 -69.80
C ALA A 35 -42.75 139.71 -70.36
N GLU A 36 -42.57 139.75 -71.68
CA GLU A 36 -41.25 139.68 -72.36
C GLU A 36 -40.34 140.84 -71.94
N VAL A 37 -40.85 142.08 -71.91
CA VAL A 37 -40.11 143.27 -71.48
C VAL A 37 -39.74 143.22 -69.99
N ARG A 38 -40.65 142.74 -69.12
CA ARG A 38 -40.34 142.54 -67.69
C ARG A 38 -39.30 141.46 -67.47
N MET A 39 -39.34 140.38 -68.25
CA MET A 39 -38.33 139.31 -68.22
C MET A 39 -36.96 139.84 -68.65
N LEU A 40 -36.88 140.59 -69.75
CA LEU A 40 -35.64 141.23 -70.22
C LEU A 40 -35.11 142.29 -69.25
N ALA A 41 -35.98 143.04 -68.58
CA ALA A 41 -35.57 143.98 -67.53
C ALA A 41 -34.98 143.25 -66.31
N ALA A 42 -35.61 142.16 -65.86
CA ALA A 42 -35.10 141.34 -64.76
C ALA A 42 -33.77 140.64 -65.11
N ASP A 43 -33.62 140.14 -66.34
CA ASP A 43 -32.39 139.52 -66.83
C ASP A 43 -31.24 140.53 -66.99
N ARG A 44 -31.53 141.73 -67.49
CA ARG A 44 -30.60 142.87 -67.47
C ARG A 44 -30.15 143.18 -66.05
N ASP A 45 -31.07 143.29 -65.09
CA ASP A 45 -30.74 143.70 -63.73
C ASP A 45 -29.99 142.60 -62.95
N ALA A 46 -30.29 141.32 -63.23
CA ALA A 46 -29.48 140.19 -62.80
C ALA A 46 -28.06 140.26 -63.39
N SER A 47 -27.94 140.52 -64.70
CA SER A 47 -26.66 140.66 -65.40
C SER A 47 -25.82 141.84 -64.89
N VAL A 48 -26.44 142.99 -64.58
CA VAL A 48 -25.79 144.15 -63.95
C VAL A 48 -25.34 143.80 -62.53
N SER A 49 -26.18 143.14 -61.74
CA SER A 49 -25.83 142.64 -60.41
C SER A 49 -24.62 141.68 -60.46
N GLN A 50 -24.60 140.75 -61.40
CA GLN A 50 -23.48 139.83 -61.63
C GLN A 50 -22.21 140.58 -62.04
N ASN A 51 -22.28 141.53 -62.97
CA ASN A 51 -21.12 142.34 -63.36
C ASN A 51 -20.55 143.13 -62.18
N THR A 52 -21.39 143.82 -61.38
CA THR A 52 -20.89 144.56 -60.20
C THR A 52 -20.29 143.67 -59.12
N ARG A 53 -20.67 142.39 -59.05
CA ARG A 53 -20.01 141.39 -58.19
C ARG A 53 -18.65 140.99 -58.75
N LEU A 54 -18.59 140.62 -60.02
CA LEU A 54 -17.35 140.22 -60.70
C LEU A 54 -16.30 141.34 -60.71
N SER A 55 -16.70 142.61 -60.84
CA SER A 55 -15.77 143.74 -60.70
C SER A 55 -15.13 143.82 -59.30
N ARG A 56 -15.91 143.59 -58.22
CA ARG A 56 -15.37 143.59 -56.85
C ARG A 56 -14.43 142.40 -56.65
N GLU A 57 -14.82 141.21 -57.08
CA GLU A 57 -13.98 140.01 -56.99
C GLU A 57 -12.66 140.18 -57.77
N LEU A 58 -12.69 140.86 -58.92
CA LEU A 58 -11.53 141.21 -59.74
C LEU A 58 -10.62 142.22 -59.02
N ASP A 59 -11.17 143.27 -58.41
CA ASP A 59 -10.39 144.29 -57.71
C ASP A 59 -9.82 143.75 -56.38
N ASP A 60 -10.58 142.95 -55.62
CA ASP A 60 -10.08 142.20 -54.47
C ASP A 60 -8.94 141.23 -54.87
N ALA A 61 -9.03 140.62 -56.05
CA ALA A 61 -7.96 139.76 -56.57
C ALA A 61 -6.71 140.58 -56.96
N ARG A 62 -6.88 141.72 -57.65
CA ARG A 62 -5.80 142.65 -57.99
C ARG A 62 -5.06 143.13 -56.76
N THR A 63 -5.77 143.62 -55.73
CA THR A 63 -5.15 144.07 -54.47
C THR A 63 -4.39 142.94 -53.77
N ARG A 64 -4.89 141.70 -53.81
CA ARG A 64 -4.14 140.52 -53.29
C ARG A 64 -2.88 140.23 -54.11
N THR A 65 -2.96 140.27 -55.44
CA THR A 65 -1.78 140.09 -56.33
C THR A 65 -0.74 141.19 -56.11
N GLU A 66 -1.15 142.46 -55.98
CA GLU A 66 -0.25 143.57 -55.69
C GLU A 66 0.42 143.43 -54.32
N ALA A 67 -0.33 143.05 -53.27
CA ALA A 67 0.24 142.80 -51.95
C ALA A 67 1.25 141.62 -51.96
N MET A 68 0.94 140.53 -52.67
CA MET A 68 1.86 139.42 -52.87
C MET A 68 3.10 139.84 -53.66
N GLN A 69 2.96 140.62 -54.73
CA GLN A 69 4.10 141.11 -55.51
C GLN A 69 4.99 142.05 -54.68
N GLN A 70 4.41 142.92 -53.84
CA GLN A 70 5.16 143.75 -52.90
C GLN A 70 5.86 142.92 -51.80
N GLN A 71 5.32 141.77 -51.41
CA GLN A 71 5.97 140.83 -50.50
C GLN A 71 7.13 140.10 -51.19
N VAL A 72 6.92 139.58 -52.40
CA VAL A 72 7.96 138.93 -53.23
C VAL A 72 9.10 139.89 -53.53
N ASN A 73 8.81 141.13 -53.93
CA ASN A 73 9.83 142.15 -54.21
C ASN A 73 10.66 142.51 -52.97
N ARG A 74 10.06 142.51 -51.77
CA ARG A 74 10.79 142.68 -50.49
C ARG A 74 11.69 141.48 -50.15
N LEU A 75 11.24 140.26 -50.45
CA LEU A 75 12.01 139.04 -50.19
C LEU A 75 13.14 138.80 -51.21
N ALA A 76 12.95 139.21 -52.47
CA ALA A 76 13.86 138.98 -53.58
C ALA A 76 14.85 140.15 -53.86
N GLY A 77 14.62 141.34 -53.29
CA GLY A 77 15.47 142.51 -53.49
C GLY A 77 16.90 142.38 -52.91
N PRO A 78 17.86 143.20 -53.36
CA PRO A 78 19.23 143.21 -52.82
C PRO A 78 19.28 143.53 -51.31
N PRO A 79 20.16 142.87 -50.53
CA PRO A 79 20.16 142.98 -49.07
C PRO A 79 20.83 144.27 -48.58
N GLN A 80 20.08 145.37 -48.57
CA GLN A 80 20.52 146.68 -48.04
C GLN A 80 19.58 147.27 -46.97
N SER A 81 18.72 146.46 -46.33
CA SER A 81 18.00 146.86 -45.13
C SER A 81 18.09 145.79 -44.02
N VAL A 82 18.28 146.24 -42.78
CA VAL A 82 18.31 145.38 -41.57
C VAL A 82 16.98 144.67 -41.39
N GLN A 83 15.86 145.35 -41.71
CA GLN A 83 14.52 144.78 -41.65
C GLN A 83 14.36 143.58 -42.58
N GLY A 84 14.74 143.68 -43.86
CA GLY A 84 14.65 142.58 -44.83
C GLY A 84 15.53 141.38 -44.47
N MET A 85 16.70 141.62 -43.87
CA MET A 85 17.53 140.54 -43.31
C MET A 85 16.84 139.86 -42.12
N SER A 86 16.17 140.62 -41.24
CA SER A 86 15.39 140.03 -40.13
C SER A 86 14.18 139.21 -40.61
N GLU A 87 13.51 139.64 -41.68
CA GLU A 87 12.36 138.94 -42.26
C GLU A 87 12.79 137.65 -42.98
N ARG A 88 13.90 137.68 -43.73
CA ARG A 88 14.49 136.47 -44.31
C ARG A 88 14.98 135.50 -43.23
N LEU A 89 15.61 135.99 -42.16
CA LEU A 89 16.05 135.15 -41.04
C LEU A 89 14.86 134.47 -40.35
N ARG A 90 13.77 135.19 -40.07
CA ARG A 90 12.52 134.59 -39.55
C ARG A 90 11.95 133.54 -40.50
N SER A 91 11.97 133.78 -41.81
CA SER A 91 11.50 132.82 -42.80
C SER A 91 12.37 131.57 -42.89
N MET A 92 13.70 131.70 -42.73
CA MET A 92 14.64 130.57 -42.70
C MET A 92 14.54 129.78 -41.39
N LEU A 93 14.41 130.45 -40.25
CA LEU A 93 14.17 129.80 -38.95
C LEU A 93 12.83 129.04 -38.96
N ARG A 94 11.77 129.65 -39.50
CA ARG A 94 10.48 128.97 -39.65
C ARG A 94 10.59 127.76 -40.59
N LEU A 95 11.26 127.88 -41.73
CA LEU A 95 11.44 126.73 -42.63
C LEU A 95 12.25 125.60 -41.96
N ALA A 96 13.25 125.94 -41.13
CA ALA A 96 14.00 124.96 -40.35
C ALA A 96 13.17 124.35 -39.19
N GLU A 97 12.25 125.11 -38.60
CA GLU A 97 11.28 124.61 -37.62
C GLU A 97 10.27 123.65 -38.28
N ASP A 98 9.67 124.06 -39.40
CA ASP A 98 8.78 123.24 -40.23
C ASP A 98 9.50 121.93 -40.65
N GLU A 99 10.72 122.01 -41.20
CA GLU A 99 11.58 120.85 -41.57
C GLU A 99 11.89 119.93 -40.36
N VAL A 100 12.24 120.49 -39.20
CA VAL A 100 12.50 119.70 -37.98
C VAL A 100 11.23 119.00 -37.49
N THR A 101 10.05 119.63 -37.61
CA THR A 101 8.79 118.94 -37.30
C THR A 101 8.46 117.83 -38.30
N GLU A 102 8.82 117.98 -39.59
CA GLU A 102 8.68 116.89 -40.56
C GLU A 102 9.67 115.75 -40.29
N MET A 103 10.93 116.05 -39.95
CA MET A 103 11.91 115.04 -39.54
C MET A 103 11.46 114.26 -38.31
N HIS A 104 10.93 114.93 -37.27
CA HIS A 104 10.35 114.26 -36.11
C HIS A 104 9.13 113.42 -36.49
N ALA A 105 8.16 114.00 -37.22
CA ALA A 105 6.96 113.28 -37.64
C ALA A 105 7.25 112.10 -38.58
N LYS A 106 8.38 112.11 -39.28
CA LYS A 106 8.90 110.97 -40.06
C LYS A 106 9.56 109.93 -39.15
N ALA A 107 10.45 110.34 -38.24
CA ALA A 107 11.11 109.44 -37.30
C ALA A 107 10.10 108.70 -36.39
N ASP A 108 9.05 109.38 -35.93
CA ASP A 108 7.98 108.78 -35.13
C ASP A 108 7.19 107.71 -35.92
N ARG A 109 6.98 107.90 -37.23
CA ARG A 109 6.40 106.88 -38.12
C ARG A 109 7.34 105.70 -38.29
N GLU A 110 8.62 105.93 -38.59
CA GLU A 110 9.62 104.88 -38.77
C GLU A 110 9.79 104.04 -37.48
N ILE A 111 9.72 104.67 -36.30
CA ILE A 111 9.73 104.00 -34.99
C ILE A 111 8.42 103.21 -34.76
N ALA A 112 7.26 103.75 -35.15
CA ALA A 112 5.98 103.04 -35.03
C ALA A 112 5.93 101.81 -35.95
N ASP A 113 6.32 101.96 -37.21
CA ASP A 113 6.40 100.87 -38.20
C ASP A 113 7.39 99.79 -37.74
N GLN A 114 8.57 100.17 -37.23
CA GLN A 114 9.55 99.21 -36.72
C GLN A 114 9.04 98.47 -35.48
N ARG A 115 8.32 99.14 -34.57
CA ARG A 115 7.68 98.49 -33.41
C ARG A 115 6.60 97.52 -33.85
N GLN A 116 5.70 97.93 -34.74
CA GLN A 116 4.65 97.05 -35.25
C GLN A 116 5.24 95.83 -35.96
N GLN A 117 6.32 95.98 -36.75
CA GLN A 117 7.02 94.85 -37.38
C GLN A 117 7.68 93.91 -36.35
N ALA A 118 8.23 94.44 -35.26
CA ALA A 118 8.81 93.65 -34.18
C ALA A 118 7.74 92.88 -33.38
N ASP A 119 6.61 93.53 -33.07
CA ASP A 119 5.47 92.92 -32.39
C ASP A 119 4.82 91.83 -33.27
N ASP A 120 4.61 92.09 -34.56
CA ASP A 120 4.15 91.11 -35.55
C ASP A 120 5.09 89.90 -35.63
N HIS A 121 6.40 90.13 -35.65
CA HIS A 121 7.40 89.06 -35.67
C HIS A 121 7.37 88.24 -34.38
N ALA A 122 7.32 88.89 -33.22
CA ALA A 122 7.21 88.23 -31.92
C ALA A 122 5.92 87.39 -31.81
N HIS A 123 4.78 87.93 -32.25
CA HIS A 123 3.51 87.20 -32.30
C HIS A 123 3.58 85.96 -33.19
N ARG A 124 4.19 86.06 -34.39
CA ARG A 124 4.41 84.91 -35.28
C ARG A 124 5.30 83.85 -34.62
N VAL A 125 6.47 84.24 -34.09
CA VAL A 125 7.41 83.32 -33.42
C VAL A 125 6.75 82.64 -32.21
N LEU A 126 5.98 83.36 -31.39
CA LEU A 126 5.26 82.78 -30.25
C LEU A 126 4.12 81.83 -30.69
N THR A 127 3.49 82.08 -31.83
CA THR A 127 2.41 81.23 -32.37
C THR A 127 2.99 79.95 -32.96
N ASP A 128 4.05 80.05 -33.75
CA ASP A 128 4.84 78.93 -34.27
C ASP A 128 5.39 78.05 -33.13
N ALA A 129 5.95 78.67 -32.08
CA ALA A 129 6.51 77.95 -30.94
C ALA A 129 5.42 77.20 -30.14
N ARG A 130 4.23 77.80 -29.95
CA ARG A 130 3.08 77.13 -29.32
C ARG A 130 2.59 75.96 -30.16
N SER A 131 2.34 76.18 -31.45
CA SER A 131 1.88 75.12 -32.36
C SER A 131 2.85 73.93 -32.41
N ARG A 132 4.18 74.18 -32.41
CA ARG A 132 5.19 73.12 -32.35
C ARG A 132 5.23 72.41 -30.99
N ALA A 133 5.05 73.14 -29.89
CA ALA A 133 4.96 72.53 -28.56
C ALA A 133 3.72 71.63 -28.44
N GLU A 134 2.57 72.11 -28.91
CA GLU A 134 1.29 71.37 -28.96
C GLU A 134 1.42 70.10 -29.81
N GLN A 135 2.06 70.18 -30.99
CA GLN A 135 2.39 69.02 -31.83
C GLN A 135 3.28 68.01 -31.10
N ILE A 136 4.39 68.46 -30.50
CA ILE A 136 5.31 67.58 -29.75
C ILE A 136 4.59 66.90 -28.58
N THR A 137 3.69 67.58 -27.87
CA THR A 137 2.88 66.95 -26.82
C THR A 137 1.89 65.94 -27.38
N ALA A 138 1.20 66.25 -28.50
CA ALA A 138 0.25 65.34 -29.12
C ALA A 138 0.92 64.08 -29.68
N ASP A 139 2.08 64.20 -30.32
CA ASP A 139 2.88 63.07 -30.82
C ASP A 139 3.39 62.20 -29.66
N ALA A 140 3.85 62.82 -28.56
CA ALA A 140 4.30 62.10 -27.37
C ALA A 140 3.15 61.36 -26.67
N GLU A 141 1.97 61.97 -26.55
CA GLU A 141 0.76 61.33 -26.00
C GLU A 141 0.26 60.21 -26.91
N ALA A 142 0.25 60.41 -28.23
CA ALA A 142 -0.14 59.39 -29.20
C ALA A 142 0.80 58.18 -29.18
N HIS A 143 2.12 58.39 -29.15
CA HIS A 143 3.09 57.30 -29.06
C HIS A 143 3.06 56.61 -27.70
N ARG A 144 2.86 57.35 -26.60
CA ARG A 144 2.61 56.74 -25.28
C ARG A 144 1.36 55.85 -25.31
N ALA A 145 0.25 56.33 -25.83
CA ALA A 145 -0.98 55.54 -25.93
C ALA A 145 -0.84 54.33 -26.87
N GLU A 146 0.05 54.38 -27.85
CA GLU A 146 0.44 53.23 -28.67
C GLU A 146 1.26 52.20 -27.88
N LEU A 147 2.23 52.65 -27.08
CA LEU A 147 3.05 51.78 -26.21
C LEU A 147 2.20 51.14 -25.10
N ASP A 148 1.31 51.91 -24.45
CA ASP A 148 0.41 51.43 -23.40
C ASP A 148 -0.52 50.33 -23.96
N ARG A 149 -1.11 50.52 -25.16
CA ARG A 149 -1.89 49.46 -25.86
C ARG A 149 -1.05 48.23 -26.21
N LYS A 150 0.21 48.40 -26.63
CA LYS A 150 1.12 47.29 -26.93
C LYS A 150 1.52 46.52 -25.67
N ALA A 151 1.64 47.20 -24.52
CA ALA A 151 1.81 46.55 -23.23
C ALA A 151 0.56 45.72 -22.87
N GLU A 152 -0.63 46.33 -22.87
CA GLU A 152 -1.89 45.62 -22.60
C GLU A 152 -2.09 44.40 -23.52
N GLN A 153 -1.76 44.49 -24.81
CA GLN A 153 -1.85 43.35 -25.73
C GLN A 153 -0.85 42.25 -25.34
N ARG A 154 0.40 42.59 -25.03
CA ARG A 154 1.42 41.62 -24.60
C ARG A 154 1.04 40.94 -23.30
N ASP A 155 0.46 41.66 -22.36
CA ASP A 155 0.04 41.12 -21.06
C ASP A 155 -1.14 40.17 -21.25
N ARG A 156 -2.16 40.54 -22.05
CA ARG A 156 -3.23 39.62 -22.47
C ARG A 156 -2.70 38.38 -23.18
N GLU A 157 -1.74 38.54 -24.10
CA GLU A 157 -1.08 37.41 -24.78
C GLU A 157 -0.27 36.51 -23.82
N LEU A 158 0.22 37.03 -22.69
CA LEU A 158 0.90 36.26 -21.66
C LEU A 158 -0.11 35.54 -20.76
N ASP A 159 -1.20 36.19 -20.37
CA ASP A 159 -2.30 35.61 -19.59
C ASP A 159 -2.97 34.46 -20.36
N ASP A 160 -3.29 34.65 -21.64
CA ASP A 160 -3.86 33.61 -22.51
C ASP A 160 -2.90 32.41 -22.66
N ARG A 161 -1.58 32.65 -22.74
CA ARG A 161 -0.56 31.59 -22.80
C ARG A 161 -0.42 30.86 -21.47
N GLN A 162 -0.44 31.57 -20.34
CA GLN A 162 -0.43 30.96 -19.00
C GLN A 162 -1.67 30.11 -18.79
N ALA A 163 -2.86 30.66 -19.01
CA ALA A 163 -4.12 29.95 -18.86
C ALA A 163 -4.27 28.75 -19.82
N ARG A 164 -3.62 28.78 -21.00
CA ARG A 164 -3.50 27.59 -21.87
C ARG A 164 -2.55 26.55 -21.27
N ILE A 165 -1.36 26.94 -20.82
CA ILE A 165 -0.38 26.02 -20.21
C ILE A 165 -0.95 25.37 -18.95
N GLU A 166 -1.69 26.12 -18.12
CA GLU A 166 -2.37 25.58 -16.93
C GLU A 166 -3.44 24.55 -17.29
N ARG A 167 -4.24 24.78 -18.35
CA ARG A 167 -5.20 23.79 -18.88
C ARG A 167 -4.49 22.55 -19.40
N GLU A 168 -3.43 22.71 -20.19
CA GLU A 168 -2.67 21.57 -20.74
C GLU A 168 -1.95 20.76 -19.64
N LEU A 169 -1.49 21.42 -18.57
CA LEU A 169 -0.94 20.74 -17.38
C LEU A 169 -2.03 20.07 -16.53
N ALA A 170 -3.24 20.62 -16.45
CA ALA A 170 -4.36 19.99 -15.76
C ALA A 170 -4.85 18.75 -16.51
N GLU A 171 -5.07 18.84 -17.82
CA GLU A 171 -5.42 17.71 -18.68
C GLU A 171 -4.36 16.61 -18.65
N LEU A 172 -3.06 16.97 -18.65
CA LEU A 172 -1.98 15.99 -18.58
C LEU A 172 -1.96 15.28 -17.23
N LYS A 173 -2.16 16.01 -16.12
CA LYS A 173 -2.26 15.40 -14.78
C LYS A 173 -3.44 14.44 -14.70
N GLU A 174 -4.64 14.88 -15.09
CA GLU A 174 -5.86 14.05 -15.07
C GLU A 174 -5.67 12.77 -15.89
N ARG A 175 -5.05 12.86 -17.08
CA ARG A 175 -4.69 11.67 -17.88
C ARG A 175 -3.71 10.75 -17.15
N THR A 176 -2.61 11.28 -16.60
CA THR A 176 -1.63 10.44 -15.87
C THR A 176 -2.20 9.84 -14.59
N GLU A 177 -3.10 10.53 -13.89
CA GLU A 177 -3.78 10.02 -12.69
C GLU A 177 -4.78 8.91 -13.06
N ALA A 178 -5.52 9.06 -14.18
CA ALA A 178 -6.39 8.02 -14.72
C ALA A 178 -5.62 6.79 -15.21
N GLU A 179 -4.53 6.99 -15.97
CA GLU A 179 -3.64 5.91 -16.45
C GLU A 179 -3.01 5.15 -15.28
N LEU A 180 -2.56 5.84 -14.23
CA LEU A 180 -2.05 5.19 -13.01
C LEU A 180 -3.14 4.45 -12.23
N ALA A 181 -4.37 4.98 -12.16
CA ALA A 181 -5.48 4.31 -11.52
C ALA A 181 -5.93 3.05 -12.29
N GLU A 182 -5.95 3.09 -13.61
CA GLU A 182 -6.24 1.93 -14.47
C GLU A 182 -5.13 0.87 -14.37
N LEU A 183 -3.86 1.27 -14.43
CA LEU A 183 -2.71 0.36 -14.24
C LEU A 183 -2.72 -0.27 -12.84
N THR A 184 -3.08 0.49 -11.80
CA THR A 184 -3.24 -0.04 -10.44
C THR A 184 -4.40 -1.04 -10.37
N SER A 185 -5.59 -0.69 -10.87
CA SER A 185 -6.74 -1.62 -10.85
C SER A 185 -6.51 -2.89 -11.68
N THR A 186 -5.82 -2.80 -12.82
CA THR A 186 -5.52 -3.96 -13.66
C THR A 186 -4.44 -4.86 -13.03
N THR A 187 -3.40 -4.30 -12.44
CA THR A 187 -2.37 -5.08 -11.71
C THR A 187 -2.91 -5.69 -10.42
N GLU A 188 -3.72 -4.97 -9.63
CA GLU A 188 -4.40 -5.52 -8.45
C GLU A 188 -5.34 -6.68 -8.81
N ARG A 189 -6.14 -6.53 -9.88
CA ARG A 189 -7.02 -7.60 -10.38
C ARG A 189 -6.24 -8.82 -10.84
N SER A 190 -5.17 -8.63 -11.62
CA SER A 190 -4.29 -9.72 -12.06
C SER A 190 -3.63 -10.44 -10.87
N LEU A 191 -3.17 -9.70 -9.86
CA LEU A 191 -2.61 -10.27 -8.63
C LEU A 191 -3.67 -11.01 -7.79
N ALA A 192 -4.92 -10.54 -7.75
CA ALA A 192 -6.01 -11.22 -7.08
C ALA A 192 -6.42 -12.52 -7.80
N GLU A 193 -6.49 -12.50 -9.14
CA GLU A 193 -6.74 -13.69 -9.97
C GLU A 193 -5.62 -14.73 -9.83
N GLN A 194 -4.35 -14.29 -9.87
CA GLN A 194 -3.20 -15.16 -9.61
C GLN A 194 -3.25 -15.79 -8.21
N ARG A 195 -3.51 -15.00 -7.16
CA ARG A 195 -3.67 -15.51 -5.80
C ARG A 195 -4.79 -16.55 -5.71
N GLN A 196 -5.98 -16.23 -6.20
CA GLN A 196 -7.13 -17.16 -6.18
C GLN A 196 -6.83 -18.47 -6.93
N ASN A 197 -6.08 -18.40 -8.03
CA ASN A 197 -5.67 -19.60 -8.76
C ASN A 197 -4.64 -20.41 -7.96
N THR A 198 -3.62 -19.79 -7.36
CA THR A 198 -2.67 -20.50 -6.48
C THR A 198 -3.31 -21.07 -5.21
N GLU A 199 -4.31 -20.40 -4.63
CA GLU A 199 -5.08 -20.90 -3.50
C GLU A 199 -5.97 -22.09 -3.89
N ARG A 200 -6.55 -22.06 -5.11
CA ARG A 200 -7.30 -23.20 -5.66
C ARG A 200 -6.40 -24.40 -5.92
N GLU A 201 -5.26 -24.19 -6.59
CA GLU A 201 -4.28 -25.24 -6.87
C GLU A 201 -3.71 -25.85 -5.58
N LEU A 202 -3.39 -25.02 -4.58
CA LEU A 202 -2.95 -25.49 -3.26
C LEU A 202 -4.05 -26.29 -2.55
N GLY A 203 -5.28 -25.79 -2.51
CA GLY A 203 -6.41 -26.51 -1.90
C GLY A 203 -6.78 -27.81 -2.63
N GLU A 204 -6.53 -27.92 -3.93
CA GLU A 204 -6.65 -29.17 -4.68
C GLU A 204 -5.50 -30.13 -4.37
N GLN A 205 -4.26 -29.65 -4.28
CA GLN A 205 -3.12 -30.45 -3.83
C GLN A 205 -3.31 -30.98 -2.41
N GLU A 206 -3.70 -30.13 -1.45
CA GLU A 206 -4.02 -30.51 -0.06
C GLU A 206 -5.10 -31.59 0.01
N ARG A 207 -6.18 -31.47 -0.77
CA ARG A 207 -7.22 -32.52 -0.87
C ARG A 207 -6.64 -33.84 -1.39
N THR A 208 -5.86 -33.83 -2.48
CA THR A 208 -5.27 -35.08 -3.00
C THR A 208 -4.26 -35.71 -2.04
N VAL A 209 -3.52 -34.92 -1.27
CA VAL A 209 -2.62 -35.40 -0.22
C VAL A 209 -3.44 -36.00 0.95
N THR A 210 -4.50 -35.31 1.39
CA THR A 210 -5.40 -35.79 2.44
C THR A 210 -6.07 -37.11 2.05
N GLU A 211 -6.62 -37.20 0.84
CA GLU A 211 -7.19 -38.44 0.29
C GLU A 211 -6.16 -39.57 0.23
N ARG A 212 -4.91 -39.29 -0.17
CA ARG A 212 -3.86 -40.31 -0.20
C ARG A 212 -3.45 -40.78 1.19
N ILE A 213 -3.41 -39.89 2.17
CA ILE A 213 -3.16 -40.23 3.58
C ILE A 213 -4.33 -41.09 4.10
N SER A 214 -5.58 -40.64 3.94
CA SER A 214 -6.75 -41.40 4.41
C SER A 214 -6.86 -42.79 3.76
N ARG A 215 -6.55 -42.93 2.47
CA ARG A 215 -6.49 -44.25 1.79
C ARG A 215 -5.38 -45.12 2.37
N ALA A 216 -4.18 -44.58 2.55
CA ALA A 216 -3.07 -45.32 3.16
C ALA A 216 -3.35 -45.72 4.63
N ASP A 217 -4.05 -44.89 5.39
CA ASP A 217 -4.49 -45.21 6.76
C ASP A 217 -5.54 -46.33 6.77
N THR A 218 -6.49 -46.33 5.83
CA THR A 218 -7.46 -47.45 5.68
C THR A 218 -6.78 -48.73 5.22
N GLU A 219 -5.92 -48.68 4.20
CA GLU A 219 -5.15 -49.84 3.72
C GLU A 219 -4.27 -50.42 4.85
N ALA A 220 -3.60 -49.55 5.62
CA ALA A 220 -2.81 -49.97 6.78
C ALA A 220 -3.67 -50.52 7.93
N HIS A 221 -4.93 -50.10 8.06
CA HIS A 221 -5.86 -50.68 9.04
C HIS A 221 -6.35 -52.06 8.59
N GLU A 222 -6.71 -52.23 7.33
CA GLU A 222 -7.13 -53.52 6.75
C GLU A 222 -6.00 -54.55 6.82
N VAL A 223 -4.76 -54.15 6.51
CA VAL A 223 -3.57 -55.01 6.64
C VAL A 223 -3.30 -55.37 8.10
N ARG A 224 -3.51 -54.46 9.07
CA ARG A 224 -3.40 -54.79 10.51
C ARG A 224 -4.45 -55.82 10.94
N GLU A 225 -5.72 -55.63 10.56
CA GLU A 225 -6.81 -56.58 10.85
C GLU A 225 -6.53 -57.97 10.24
N GLN A 226 -6.04 -58.02 8.99
CA GLN A 226 -5.64 -59.28 8.34
C GLN A 226 -4.50 -59.96 9.08
N VAL A 227 -3.44 -59.23 9.44
CA VAL A 227 -2.30 -59.79 10.20
C VAL A 227 -2.72 -60.26 11.60
N GLU A 228 -3.62 -59.55 12.28
CA GLU A 228 -4.17 -60.00 13.57
C GLU A 228 -5.08 -61.23 13.42
N HIS A 229 -5.83 -61.34 12.33
CA HIS A 229 -6.65 -62.51 12.01
C HIS A 229 -5.80 -63.75 11.71
N ASP A 230 -4.81 -63.62 10.83
CA ASP A 230 -3.88 -64.68 10.47
C ASP A 230 -3.02 -65.12 11.66
N PHE A 231 -2.55 -64.16 12.48
CA PHE A 231 -1.84 -64.45 13.73
C PHE A 231 -2.73 -65.23 14.71
N ARG A 232 -4.02 -64.89 14.82
CA ARG A 232 -4.99 -65.59 15.67
C ARG A 232 -5.20 -67.02 15.18
N ILE A 233 -5.42 -67.21 13.88
CA ILE A 233 -5.53 -68.55 13.26
C ILE A 233 -4.25 -69.36 13.50
N ALA A 234 -3.08 -68.80 13.23
CA ALA A 234 -1.80 -69.50 13.40
C ALA A 234 -1.52 -69.84 14.88
N MET A 235 -1.91 -68.97 15.82
CA MET A 235 -1.78 -69.25 17.26
C MET A 235 -2.80 -70.26 17.76
N ASP A 236 -4.04 -70.26 17.30
CA ASP A 236 -5.03 -71.28 17.65
C ASP A 236 -4.69 -72.65 17.01
N GLN A 237 -4.15 -72.68 15.79
CA GLN A 237 -3.57 -73.87 15.18
C GLN A 237 -2.40 -74.41 16.01
N ARG A 238 -1.38 -73.59 16.28
CA ARG A 238 -0.21 -73.99 17.06
C ARG A 238 -0.55 -74.38 18.51
N ARG A 239 -1.61 -73.79 19.07
CA ARG A 239 -2.18 -74.18 20.37
C ARG A 239 -2.91 -75.51 20.30
N ALA A 240 -3.67 -75.79 19.23
CA ALA A 240 -4.29 -77.08 19.00
C ALA A 240 -3.23 -78.18 18.82
N GLU A 241 -2.18 -77.92 18.03
CA GLU A 241 -1.02 -78.81 17.86
C GLU A 241 -0.34 -79.11 19.20
N ALA A 242 -0.01 -78.07 19.98
CA ALA A 242 0.60 -78.23 21.31
C ALA A 242 -0.31 -78.95 22.32
N LEU A 243 -1.64 -78.77 22.22
CA LEU A 243 -2.59 -79.54 23.03
C LEU A 243 -2.62 -81.01 22.59
N THR A 244 -2.60 -81.31 21.29
CA THR A 244 -2.53 -82.69 20.80
C THR A 244 -1.20 -83.37 21.12
N SER A 245 -0.07 -82.66 21.11
CA SER A 245 1.21 -83.22 21.55
C SER A 245 1.21 -83.50 23.05
N LEU A 246 0.71 -82.57 23.88
CA LEU A 246 0.56 -82.78 25.32
C LEU A 246 -0.42 -83.92 25.66
N PHE A 247 -1.49 -84.12 24.89
CA PHE A 247 -2.37 -85.28 25.05
C PHE A 247 -1.67 -86.59 24.62
N ALA A 248 -0.91 -86.60 23.53
CA ALA A 248 -0.13 -87.76 23.10
C ALA A 248 0.98 -88.12 24.12
N GLU A 249 1.67 -87.13 24.69
CA GLU A 249 2.64 -87.31 25.79
C GLU A 249 1.97 -87.85 27.05
N ARG A 250 0.82 -87.29 27.46
CA ARG A 250 0.01 -87.80 28.58
C ARG A 250 -0.40 -89.25 28.38
N ASP A 251 -0.82 -89.61 27.17
CA ASP A 251 -1.34 -90.94 26.88
C ASP A 251 -0.20 -91.97 26.74
N ALA A 252 0.94 -91.60 26.16
CA ALA A 252 2.17 -92.39 26.18
C ALA A 252 2.70 -92.62 27.61
N LEU A 253 2.69 -91.58 28.47
CA LEU A 253 3.07 -91.71 29.88
C LEU A 253 2.07 -92.58 30.66
N SER A 254 0.78 -92.48 30.33
CA SER A 254 -0.27 -93.33 30.91
C SER A 254 -0.15 -94.79 30.48
N ASP A 255 0.31 -95.03 29.25
CA ASP A 255 0.67 -96.34 28.72
C ASP A 255 1.92 -96.90 29.42
N GLU A 256 2.98 -96.10 29.63
CA GLU A 256 4.18 -96.53 30.40
C GLU A 256 3.80 -96.87 31.85
N ILE A 257 3.00 -96.04 32.52
CA ILE A 257 2.52 -96.31 33.88
C ILE A 257 1.69 -97.60 33.93
N ARG A 258 0.88 -97.89 32.89
CA ARG A 258 0.14 -99.16 32.80
C ARG A 258 1.05 -100.36 32.53
N ARG A 259 2.10 -100.22 31.71
CA ARG A 259 3.12 -101.27 31.50
C ARG A 259 3.91 -101.56 32.77
N ARG A 260 4.49 -100.54 33.41
CA ARG A 260 5.22 -100.68 34.68
C ARG A 260 4.38 -101.32 35.77
N ARG A 261 3.08 -100.97 35.86
CA ARG A 261 2.16 -101.63 36.81
C ARG A 261 1.98 -103.11 36.48
N ALA A 262 1.69 -103.45 35.23
CA ALA A 262 1.55 -104.85 34.81
C ALA A 262 2.86 -105.65 35.02
N GLU A 263 4.02 -105.04 34.80
CA GLU A 263 5.34 -105.60 35.10
C GLU A 263 5.50 -105.84 36.62
N THR A 264 5.20 -104.87 37.49
CA THR A 264 5.26 -105.07 38.95
C THR A 264 4.20 -106.04 39.47
N ASP A 265 3.00 -106.09 38.87
CA ASP A 265 1.93 -107.03 39.23
C ASP A 265 2.28 -108.47 38.78
N GLU A 266 3.14 -108.62 37.78
CA GLU A 266 3.73 -109.88 37.34
C GLU A 266 4.87 -110.31 38.27
N GLU A 267 5.80 -109.41 38.60
CA GLU A 267 6.87 -109.64 39.59
C GLU A 267 6.30 -110.05 40.96
N ILE A 268 5.27 -109.34 41.45
CA ILE A 268 4.57 -109.65 42.70
C ILE A 268 3.92 -111.04 42.63
N ARG A 269 3.30 -111.40 41.50
CA ARG A 269 2.68 -112.73 41.35
C ARG A 269 3.72 -113.84 41.36
N GLN A 270 4.83 -113.67 40.64
CA GLN A 270 5.93 -114.62 40.62
C GLN A 270 6.60 -114.76 42.00
N ALA A 271 6.76 -113.67 42.74
CA ALA A 271 7.25 -113.71 44.13
C ALA A 271 6.28 -114.44 45.07
N LEU A 272 4.95 -114.22 44.92
CA LEU A 272 3.92 -114.94 45.67
C LEU A 272 3.89 -116.43 45.33
N GLU A 273 4.03 -116.81 44.05
CA GLU A 273 4.09 -118.21 43.60
C GLU A 273 5.37 -118.91 44.11
N GLN A 274 6.52 -118.24 44.08
CA GLN A 274 7.76 -118.74 44.68
C GLN A 274 7.60 -118.94 46.18
N SER A 275 7.06 -117.95 46.91
CA SER A 275 6.82 -118.04 48.35
C SER A 275 5.81 -119.15 48.71
N HIS A 276 4.77 -119.36 47.88
CA HIS A 276 3.85 -120.48 48.04
C HIS A 276 4.54 -121.84 47.81
N ALA A 277 5.38 -121.95 46.77
CA ALA A 277 6.13 -123.17 46.48
C ALA A 277 7.15 -123.52 47.58
N GLU A 278 7.85 -122.52 48.13
CA GLU A 278 8.70 -122.68 49.32
C GLU A 278 7.87 -123.07 50.55
N GLY A 279 6.72 -122.44 50.76
CA GLY A 279 5.80 -122.77 51.85
C GLY A 279 5.22 -124.18 51.76
N GLU A 280 4.98 -124.73 50.55
CA GLU A 280 4.60 -126.13 50.36
C GLU A 280 5.78 -127.09 50.60
N ARG A 281 7.00 -126.75 50.13
CA ARG A 281 8.21 -127.55 50.42
C ARG A 281 8.46 -127.69 51.92
N ILE A 282 8.47 -126.57 52.65
CA ILE A 282 8.66 -126.54 54.10
C ILE A 282 7.59 -127.40 54.82
N ARG A 283 6.34 -127.38 54.37
CA ARG A 283 5.26 -128.23 54.93
C ARG A 283 5.42 -129.71 54.57
N SER A 284 5.90 -130.03 53.37
CA SER A 284 6.23 -131.39 52.94
C SER A 284 7.38 -131.98 53.79
N ASP A 285 8.46 -131.22 53.97
CA ASP A 285 9.64 -131.66 54.71
C ASP A 285 9.35 -131.81 56.22
N ALA A 286 8.66 -130.82 56.83
CA ALA A 286 8.22 -130.92 58.22
C ALA A 286 7.25 -132.09 58.46
N ARG A 287 6.41 -132.42 57.49
CA ARG A 287 5.54 -133.61 57.53
C ARG A 287 6.35 -134.91 57.48
N ARG A 288 7.34 -134.98 56.58
CA ARG A 288 8.23 -136.13 56.45
C ARG A 288 9.01 -136.40 57.75
N ASP A 289 9.54 -135.35 58.38
CA ASP A 289 10.23 -135.47 59.67
C ASP A 289 9.29 -135.93 60.81
N ALA A 290 8.03 -135.48 60.82
CA ALA A 290 7.02 -135.94 61.78
C ALA A 290 6.64 -137.43 61.56
N GLU A 291 6.50 -137.85 60.31
CA GLU A 291 6.23 -139.25 59.96
C GLU A 291 7.44 -140.16 60.29
N GLU A 292 8.68 -139.70 60.08
CA GLU A 292 9.88 -140.47 60.41
C GLU A 292 10.14 -140.54 61.93
N THR A 293 9.98 -139.44 62.67
CA THR A 293 10.14 -139.43 64.13
C THR A 293 9.09 -140.29 64.84
N THR A 294 7.81 -140.22 64.43
CA THR A 294 6.79 -141.15 64.95
C THR A 294 7.05 -142.60 64.55
N GLY A 295 7.63 -142.84 63.36
CA GLY A 295 8.11 -144.15 62.92
C GLY A 295 9.32 -144.69 63.72
N ARG A 296 10.20 -143.82 64.24
CA ARG A 296 11.26 -144.23 65.18
C ARG A 296 10.69 -144.52 66.58
N ALA A 297 9.74 -143.70 67.05
CA ALA A 297 9.12 -143.86 68.37
C ALA A 297 8.35 -145.18 68.52
N ARG A 298 7.56 -145.59 67.51
CA ARG A 298 6.80 -146.86 67.53
C ARG A 298 7.71 -148.08 67.69
N ARG A 299 8.73 -148.20 66.83
CA ARG A 299 9.71 -149.31 66.88
C ARG A 299 10.37 -149.43 68.25
N ARG A 300 10.70 -148.31 68.89
CA ARG A 300 11.30 -148.32 70.23
C ARG A 300 10.36 -148.80 71.35
N VAL A 301 9.04 -148.64 71.18
CA VAL A 301 8.02 -149.18 72.10
C VAL A 301 7.81 -150.68 71.88
N GLU A 302 7.88 -151.14 70.63
CA GLU A 302 7.80 -152.57 70.26
C GLU A 302 8.99 -153.35 70.83
N GLU A 303 10.22 -152.86 70.62
CA GLU A 303 11.46 -153.41 71.21
C GLU A 303 11.37 -153.58 72.74
N LEU A 304 10.90 -152.54 73.45
CA LEU A 304 10.75 -152.56 74.92
C LEU A 304 9.65 -153.50 75.39
N THR A 305 8.63 -153.75 74.56
CA THR A 305 7.53 -154.67 74.87
C THR A 305 7.97 -156.13 74.74
N GLU A 306 8.75 -156.46 73.69
CA GLU A 306 9.38 -157.78 73.54
C GLU A 306 10.40 -158.08 74.65
N LEU A 307 11.23 -157.10 75.01
CA LEU A 307 12.24 -157.30 76.05
C LEU A 307 11.57 -157.67 77.39
N ARG A 308 10.42 -157.03 77.68
CA ARG A 308 9.66 -157.26 78.91
C ARG A 308 9.06 -158.66 78.98
N SER A 309 8.49 -159.20 77.89
CA SER A 309 7.93 -160.56 77.91
C SER A 309 9.01 -161.61 78.18
N ARG A 310 10.16 -161.47 77.48
CA ARG A 310 11.34 -162.34 77.59
C ARG A 310 11.86 -162.42 79.04
N VAL A 311 11.93 -161.28 79.73
CA VAL A 311 12.32 -161.23 81.15
C VAL A 311 11.28 -161.88 82.07
N THR A 312 9.98 -161.70 81.83
CA THR A 312 8.94 -162.36 82.65
C THR A 312 8.90 -163.88 82.51
N GLU A 313 9.17 -164.43 81.32
CA GLU A 313 9.27 -165.90 81.14
C GLU A 313 10.52 -166.47 81.84
N GLN A 314 11.66 -165.78 81.74
CA GLN A 314 12.90 -166.20 82.42
C GLN A 314 12.77 -166.20 83.95
N LEU A 315 12.07 -165.21 84.52
CA LEU A 315 11.79 -165.17 85.97
C LEU A 315 10.82 -166.25 86.45
N HIS A 316 9.95 -166.78 85.57
CA HIS A 316 9.07 -167.89 85.92
C HIS A 316 9.85 -169.23 85.92
N SER A 317 10.65 -169.47 84.88
CA SER A 317 11.48 -170.67 84.72
C SER A 317 12.51 -170.84 85.85
N ALA A 318 13.18 -169.75 86.25
CA ALA A 318 14.17 -169.78 87.33
C ALA A 318 13.55 -170.15 88.70
N ARG A 319 12.30 -169.76 88.96
CA ARG A 319 11.63 -170.01 90.25
C ARG A 319 11.31 -171.49 90.46
N THR A 320 10.94 -172.20 89.40
CA THR A 320 10.55 -173.62 89.47
C THR A 320 11.72 -174.61 89.58
N LEU A 321 12.97 -174.16 89.43
CA LEU A 321 14.17 -175.01 89.47
C LEU A 321 14.96 -174.93 90.79
N ILE A 322 14.76 -173.90 91.61
CA ILE A 322 15.53 -173.65 92.84
C ILE A 322 14.82 -174.22 94.09
N GLU A 323 13.54 -174.61 93.97
CA GLU A 323 12.73 -175.14 95.08
C GLU A 323 12.85 -176.68 95.26
N THR A 324 13.72 -177.34 94.47
CA THR A 324 13.81 -178.81 94.37
C THR A 324 15.16 -179.44 94.73
N GLN A 325 16.20 -178.67 95.06
CA GLN A 325 17.43 -179.24 95.65
C GLN A 325 18.05 -178.30 96.69
N ALA A 326 18.45 -178.89 97.82
CA ALA A 326 18.98 -178.17 98.98
C ALA A 326 20.47 -177.89 98.86
N GLY A 327 20.97 -176.91 99.62
CA GLY A 327 22.41 -176.72 99.83
C GLY A 327 22.76 -175.31 100.29
N ASP A 328 23.06 -175.19 101.58
CA ASP A 328 24.13 -174.39 102.18
C ASP A 328 24.35 -172.91 101.78
N LEU A 329 24.22 -172.08 102.83
CA LEU A 329 25.20 -171.08 103.30
C LEU A 329 25.44 -169.77 102.51
N GLU A 330 25.42 -168.71 103.30
CA GLU A 330 26.33 -167.55 103.29
C GLU A 330 26.52 -166.78 101.96
N ALA A 331 26.02 -165.55 101.86
CA ALA A 331 26.68 -164.36 102.42
C ALA A 331 28.10 -164.13 101.85
N GLY A 332 28.17 -163.44 100.70
CA GLY A 332 29.40 -162.98 100.05
C GLY A 332 29.22 -161.61 99.38
N PRO A 333 30.25 -160.72 99.30
CA PRO A 333 30.00 -159.29 99.09
C PRO A 333 30.83 -158.59 97.99
N SER A 334 30.45 -157.33 97.73
CA SER A 334 31.35 -156.21 97.32
C SER A 334 31.90 -156.17 95.87
N LEU A 335 32.55 -155.03 95.58
CA LEU A 335 33.32 -154.64 94.39
C LEU A 335 32.45 -154.45 93.12
N ALA A 336 32.24 -153.26 92.54
CA ALA A 336 33.00 -151.99 92.49
C ALA A 336 34.29 -152.00 91.65
N ASP A 337 34.53 -150.86 90.97
CA ASP A 337 35.79 -150.46 90.32
C ASP A 337 36.20 -151.31 89.07
N VAL A 338 36.98 -150.89 88.06
CA VAL A 338 37.81 -149.68 87.76
C VAL A 338 38.29 -149.77 86.26
N PRO A 339 38.98 -148.81 85.59
CA PRO A 339 39.16 -147.35 85.77
C PRO A 339 38.98 -146.55 84.44
N GLU A 340 39.56 -145.35 84.42
CA GLU A 340 39.94 -144.47 83.31
C GLU A 340 40.87 -145.11 82.23
N GLN A 341 41.00 -144.44 81.07
CA GLN A 341 42.34 -144.11 80.54
C GLN A 341 42.31 -142.85 79.64
N PRO A 342 43.25 -141.87 79.80
CA PRO A 342 43.32 -140.63 79.01
C PRO A 342 44.53 -140.58 78.04
N GLU A 343 44.83 -139.37 77.52
CA GLU A 343 46.03 -138.97 76.72
C GLU A 343 46.10 -139.46 75.24
N ALA A 344 46.69 -138.73 74.27
CA ALA A 344 47.08 -137.31 74.20
C ALA A 344 47.25 -136.78 72.74
N THR A 345 47.41 -135.47 72.63
CA THR A 345 47.77 -134.57 71.50
C THR A 345 48.66 -135.11 70.35
N ALA A 346 48.42 -134.67 69.09
CA ALA A 346 49.16 -133.58 68.40
C ALA A 346 49.06 -133.57 66.83
N ALA A 347 48.92 -132.37 66.23
CA ALA A 347 49.20 -132.00 64.79
C ALA A 347 48.40 -132.72 63.66
N GLU A 348 48.15 -132.22 62.43
CA GLU A 348 48.17 -130.92 61.70
C GLU A 348 47.51 -131.14 60.28
N THR A 349 47.29 -130.24 59.30
CA THR A 349 47.48 -128.79 59.06
C THR A 349 46.40 -128.25 58.06
N GLY A 350 46.09 -126.92 58.07
CA GLY A 350 45.38 -126.19 56.98
C GLY A 350 43.86 -126.41 56.83
N GLN A 351 43.05 -125.63 56.08
CA GLN A 351 43.17 -124.33 55.34
C GLN A 351 41.75 -124.06 54.72
N GLU A 352 41.08 -122.89 54.61
CA GLU A 352 41.19 -121.47 55.06
C GLU A 352 39.74 -120.87 55.24
N PRO A 353 39.52 -119.61 55.69
CA PRO A 353 38.21 -119.12 56.21
C PRO A 353 37.46 -118.08 55.32
N THR A 354 36.23 -117.70 55.72
CA THR A 354 35.74 -116.29 55.84
C THR A 354 34.25 -116.19 56.20
N ALA A 355 33.88 -115.24 57.09
CA ALA A 355 32.63 -114.40 57.08
C ALA A 355 32.30 -113.77 58.47
N PRO A 356 32.40 -112.43 58.64
CA PRO A 356 31.93 -111.76 59.86
C PRO A 356 30.84 -110.68 59.63
N ARG A 357 29.92 -110.56 60.60
CA ARG A 357 29.18 -109.31 60.97
C ARG A 357 30.14 -108.39 61.76
N PRO A 358 29.95 -107.05 61.94
CA PRO A 358 28.68 -106.43 62.37
C PRO A 358 28.42 -104.94 61.98
N SER A 359 27.42 -104.33 62.61
CA SER A 359 27.21 -102.87 62.81
C SER A 359 28.39 -102.22 63.60
N PRO A 360 28.56 -100.88 63.72
CA PRO A 360 27.49 -99.89 63.99
C PRO A 360 27.65 -98.48 63.31
N SER A 361 26.83 -97.53 63.79
CA SER A 361 26.80 -96.07 63.52
C SER A 361 28.10 -95.31 63.92
N PRO A 362 28.25 -93.96 63.73
CA PRO A 362 27.27 -92.95 63.29
C PRO A 362 27.79 -91.79 62.36
N ARG A 363 26.90 -90.80 62.10
CA ARG A 363 27.13 -89.32 62.12
C ARG A 363 26.98 -88.54 60.80
N ALA A 364 26.39 -87.34 60.94
CA ALA A 364 26.19 -86.25 59.97
C ALA A 364 25.21 -86.55 58.79
N GLY A 365 24.40 -85.58 58.33
CA GLY A 365 24.16 -84.22 58.81
C GLY A 365 22.84 -83.65 58.24
N ALA A 366 22.23 -82.66 58.88
CA ALA A 366 20.87 -82.20 58.59
C ALA A 366 20.79 -80.75 58.05
N ASN A 367 19.74 -80.51 57.26
CA ASN A 367 19.04 -79.24 56.97
C ASN A 367 19.74 -77.88 57.25
N GLY A 368 19.93 -77.11 56.17
CA GLY A 368 19.06 -75.94 55.94
C GLY A 368 19.62 -74.51 56.12
N HIS A 369 19.14 -73.62 55.23
CA HIS A 369 19.32 -72.14 55.23
C HIS A 369 20.77 -71.68 54.89
N THR A 370 21.06 -70.50 54.30
CA THR A 370 20.34 -69.20 54.22
C THR A 370 20.46 -68.46 52.86
N LYS A 371 19.51 -67.52 52.66
CA LYS A 371 19.52 -66.26 51.89
C LYS A 371 20.82 -65.79 51.18
N HIS A 372 20.70 -65.28 49.95
CA HIS A 372 20.89 -63.87 49.52
C HIS A 372 20.59 -63.80 47.99
N ALA A 373 19.67 -63.00 47.43
CA ALA A 373 19.37 -61.56 47.53
C ALA A 373 20.25 -60.65 46.63
N ALA A 374 19.64 -60.26 45.50
CA ALA A 374 19.82 -59.03 44.71
C ALA A 374 21.24 -58.54 44.31
N ARG A 375 21.41 -58.30 43.00
CA ARG A 375 22.19 -57.17 42.50
C ARG A 375 21.50 -56.59 41.26
N SER A 376 21.34 -55.28 41.21
CA SER A 376 20.80 -54.59 40.03
C SER A 376 21.89 -54.22 39.04
N ARG A 377 21.50 -54.09 37.77
CA ARG A 377 21.71 -52.89 36.97
C ARG A 377 20.62 -52.79 35.91
#